data_AF-A0A5J6FMF1-F1
#
_entry.id   AF-A0A5J6FMF1-F1
#
_cell.length_a   1.000
_cell.length_b   1.000
_cell.length_c   1.000
_cell.angle_alpha   90.00
_cell.angle_beta   90.00
_cell.angle_gamma   90.00
#
_symmetry.space_group_name_H-M   'P 1'
#
loop_
_entity.id
_entity.type
_entity.pdbx_description
1 polymer ?
#
loop_
_entity_poly.entity_id
_entity_poly.type
_entity_poly.pdbx_seq_one_letter_code
_entity_poly.pdbx_strand_id
1 'polypeptide(L)'
;MLSMCREDPDLFFPVGTTGPALAQAEEAKAVCRRCPVMEQCLQWVLAEGPQAGIWAATDEAERTKLRRRTRRTAQARHAPQTAQTRVRQLLDTHTVDLGDGHRGWRGGPVRIDGVVHSGKQVAWVAAHGVRPAAPLLGTCHRAGCVVAAHQRLRTDPASCGTRPGYQGHLARGEDPCTPCRQANTDADRRLRNTGTAA
;
A
#
# COMPACT_ATOMS: atom_id res chain seq x y z
N MET A 1 5.29 -1.30 36.26
CA MET A 1 4.07 -1.99 36.75
C MET A 1 2.93 -1.55 35.84
N LEU A 2 2.61 -2.33 34.81
CA LEU A 2 1.50 -2.01 33.89
C LEU A 2 0.21 -2.36 34.64
N SER A 3 -0.57 -1.35 35.03
CA SER A 3 -1.82 -1.54 35.77
C SER A 3 -2.81 -2.28 34.86
N MET A 4 -3.13 -3.52 35.22
CA MET A 4 -4.32 -4.20 34.75
C MET A 4 -5.54 -3.35 35.12
N CYS A 5 -6.51 -3.29 34.21
CA CYS A 5 -7.82 -2.74 34.49
C CYS A 5 -8.35 -3.35 35.81
N ARG A 6 -9.08 -2.58 36.64
CA ARG A 6 -9.66 -3.04 37.92
C ARG A 6 -10.76 -4.11 37.77
N GLU A 7 -10.86 -4.75 36.61
CA GLU A 7 -11.87 -5.76 36.29
C GLU A 7 -11.43 -7.13 36.78
N ASP A 8 -12.38 -8.06 36.85
CA ASP A 8 -12.16 -9.46 37.19
C ASP A 8 -11.14 -10.11 36.23
N PRO A 9 -10.01 -10.67 36.71
CA PRO A 9 -9.05 -11.38 35.88
C PRO A 9 -9.66 -12.52 35.05
N ASP A 10 -10.70 -13.19 35.55
CA ASP A 10 -11.32 -14.33 34.86
C ASP A 10 -12.04 -13.91 33.58
N LEU A 11 -12.47 -12.65 33.48
CA LEU A 11 -13.07 -12.08 32.27
C LEU A 11 -12.14 -12.22 31.06
N PHE A 12 -10.83 -12.12 31.26
CA PHE A 12 -9.83 -12.16 30.18
C PHE A 12 -9.45 -13.57 29.74
N PHE A 13 -9.97 -14.63 30.38
CA PHE A 13 -9.70 -16.03 30.04
C PHE A 13 -10.99 -16.80 29.76
N PRO A 14 -11.73 -16.45 28.69
CA PRO A 14 -12.95 -17.15 28.31
C PRO A 14 -12.68 -18.64 28.04
N VAL A 15 -13.52 -19.51 28.60
CA VAL A 15 -13.41 -20.95 28.44
C VAL A 15 -14.29 -21.40 27.28
N GLY A 16 -13.67 -21.85 26.20
CA GLY A 16 -14.35 -22.32 24.99
C GLY A 16 -14.36 -21.27 23.86
N THR A 17 -14.98 -21.62 22.74
CA THR A 17 -14.98 -20.82 21.51
C THR A 17 -16.39 -20.55 20.96
N THR A 18 -17.43 -20.88 21.73
CA THR A 18 -18.83 -20.84 21.29
C THR A 18 -19.71 -20.09 22.28
N GLY A 19 -20.78 -19.47 21.77
CA GLY A 19 -21.85 -18.88 22.56
C GLY A 19 -21.35 -17.95 23.68
N PRO A 20 -21.50 -18.32 24.97
CA PRO A 20 -21.09 -17.50 26.11
C PRO A 20 -19.62 -17.06 26.09
N ALA A 21 -18.72 -17.91 25.59
CA ALA A 21 -17.29 -17.61 25.54
C ALA A 21 -16.96 -16.47 24.56
N LEU A 22 -17.73 -16.35 23.46
CA LEU A 22 -17.59 -15.25 22.52
C LEU A 22 -18.09 -13.93 23.11
N ALA A 23 -19.21 -13.97 23.85
CA ALA A 23 -19.73 -12.79 24.55
C ALA A 23 -18.73 -12.29 25.60
N GLN A 24 -18.18 -13.20 26.42
CA GLN A 24 -17.14 -12.89 27.39
C GLN A 24 -15.87 -12.33 26.73
N ALA A 25 -15.45 -12.89 25.60
CA ALA A 25 -14.31 -12.38 24.84
C ALA A 25 -14.54 -10.96 24.33
N GLU A 26 -15.73 -10.65 23.79
CA GLU A 26 -16.06 -9.31 23.31
C GLU A 26 -16.16 -8.30 24.46
N GLU A 27 -16.69 -8.70 25.61
CA GLU A 27 -16.69 -7.89 26.83
C GLU A 27 -15.26 -7.56 27.30
N ALA A 28 -14.40 -8.57 27.40
CA ALA A 28 -12.99 -8.38 27.74
C ALA A 28 -12.27 -7.46 26.74
N LYS A 29 -12.54 -7.61 25.43
CA LYS A 29 -12.01 -6.71 24.40
C LYS A 29 -12.51 -5.28 24.60
N ALA A 30 -13.79 -5.08 24.92
CA ALA A 30 -14.36 -3.76 25.17
C ALA A 30 -13.69 -3.05 26.36
N VAL A 31 -13.37 -3.80 27.42
CA VAL A 31 -12.57 -3.30 28.55
C VAL A 31 -11.17 -2.91 28.08
N CYS A 32 -10.46 -3.77 27.35
CA CYS A 32 -9.12 -3.47 26.85
C CYS A 32 -9.07 -2.18 26.01
N ARG A 33 -10.10 -1.90 25.19
CA ARG A 33 -10.16 -0.69 24.35
C ARG A 33 -10.20 0.61 25.16
N ARG A 34 -10.58 0.56 26.44
CA ARG A 34 -10.59 1.72 27.35
C ARG A 34 -9.28 1.90 28.11
N CYS A 35 -8.33 0.95 27.96
CA CYS A 35 -7.07 0.99 28.69
C CYS A 35 -6.08 1.99 28.06
N PRO A 36 -5.51 2.94 28.83
CA PRO A 36 -4.61 3.97 28.31
C PRO A 36 -3.28 3.41 27.77
N VAL A 37 -2.90 2.20 28.16
CA VAL A 37 -1.66 1.54 27.73
C VAL A 37 -1.90 0.44 26.68
N MET A 38 -3.06 0.45 26.02
CA MET A 38 -3.44 -0.59 25.04
C MET A 38 -2.38 -0.80 23.97
N GLU A 39 -1.81 0.27 23.41
CA GLU A 39 -0.79 0.17 22.36
C GLU A 39 0.51 -0.48 22.85
N GLN A 40 0.96 -0.09 24.05
CA GLN A 40 2.17 -0.64 24.68
C GLN A 40 1.96 -2.12 25.04
N CYS A 41 0.77 -2.46 25.55
CA CYS A 41 0.36 -3.83 25.80
C CYS A 41 0.35 -4.65 24.49
N LEU A 42 -0.20 -4.11 23.40
CA LEU A 42 -0.21 -4.79 22.10
C LEU A 42 1.21 -5.07 21.60
N GLN A 43 2.12 -4.09 21.71
CA GLN A 43 3.52 -4.26 21.31
C GLN A 43 4.20 -5.36 22.12
N TRP A 44 4.05 -5.33 23.45
CA TRP A 44 4.64 -6.34 24.34
C TRP A 44 4.10 -7.74 24.06
N VAL A 45 2.78 -7.88 23.90
CA VAL A 45 2.14 -9.18 23.65
C VAL A 45 2.47 -9.73 22.27
N LEU A 46 2.68 -8.88 21.25
CA LEU A 46 3.13 -9.32 19.93
C LEU A 46 4.61 -9.69 19.87
N ALA A 47 5.45 -9.14 20.76
CA ALA A 47 6.85 -9.50 20.89
C ALA A 47 7.02 -10.79 21.70
N GLU A 48 6.70 -10.75 22.99
CA GLU A 48 7.12 -11.77 23.98
C GLU A 48 5.99 -12.17 24.95
N GLY A 49 4.86 -11.46 24.96
CA GLY A 49 3.82 -11.68 25.97
C GLY A 49 2.97 -12.96 25.81
N PRO A 50 1.93 -13.10 26.65
CA PRO A 50 1.14 -14.31 26.82
C PRO A 50 0.48 -14.82 25.53
N GLN A 51 0.41 -16.14 25.38
CA GLN A 51 -0.26 -16.78 24.24
C GLN A 51 -1.77 -16.89 24.46
N ALA A 52 -2.21 -17.20 25.69
CA ALA A 52 -3.61 -17.40 26.04
C ALA A 52 -4.32 -16.13 26.52
N GLY A 53 -5.65 -16.11 26.40
CA GLY A 53 -6.52 -15.05 26.92
C GLY A 53 -6.65 -13.82 26.02
N ILE A 54 -7.42 -12.84 26.49
CA ILE A 54 -7.68 -11.57 25.82
C ILE A 54 -6.68 -10.52 26.31
N TRP A 55 -5.91 -9.96 25.38
CA TRP A 55 -4.90 -8.94 25.69
C TRP A 55 -4.92 -7.86 24.62
N ALA A 56 -4.83 -6.60 25.02
CA ALA A 56 -4.83 -5.45 24.11
C ALA A 56 -5.96 -5.51 23.06
N ALA A 57 -7.16 -5.91 23.51
CA ALA A 57 -8.36 -6.09 22.68
C ALA A 57 -8.21 -7.13 21.55
N THR A 58 -7.35 -8.12 21.75
CA THR A 58 -7.13 -9.23 20.82
C THR A 58 -7.25 -10.57 21.53
N ASP A 59 -7.83 -11.56 20.86
CA ASP A 59 -7.77 -12.97 21.27
C ASP A 59 -6.53 -13.69 20.69
N GLU A 60 -6.31 -14.94 21.08
CA GLU A 60 -5.15 -15.73 20.65
C GLU A 60 -5.11 -15.96 19.12
N ALA A 61 -6.27 -16.17 18.50
CA ALA A 61 -6.37 -16.39 17.06
C ALA A 61 -6.06 -15.09 16.28
N GLU A 62 -6.59 -13.96 16.75
CA GLU A 62 -6.31 -12.62 16.23
C GLU A 62 -4.82 -12.27 16.38
N ARG A 63 -4.22 -12.53 17.55
CA ARG A 63 -2.78 -12.34 17.77
C ARG A 63 -1.94 -13.19 16.84
N THR A 64 -2.31 -14.45 16.63
CA THR A 64 -1.63 -15.34 15.68
C THR A 64 -1.66 -14.77 14.27
N LYS A 65 -2.81 -14.24 13.84
CA LYS A 65 -2.96 -13.56 12.54
C LYS A 65 -2.08 -12.30 12.47
N LEU A 66 -2.04 -11.49 13.53
CA LEU A 66 -1.21 -10.29 13.61
C LEU A 66 0.30 -10.60 13.55
N ARG A 67 0.78 -11.61 14.29
CA ARG A 67 2.18 -12.07 14.24
C ARG A 67 2.56 -12.55 12.84
N ARG A 68 1.69 -13.33 12.18
CA ARG A 68 1.90 -13.78 10.78
C ARG A 68 1.97 -12.60 9.81
N ARG A 69 1.05 -11.63 9.92
CA ARG A 69 1.05 -10.42 9.07
C ARG A 69 2.35 -9.63 9.25
N THR A 70 2.77 -9.41 10.49
CA THR A 70 3.99 -8.67 10.84
C THR A 70 5.23 -9.35 10.27
N ARG A 71 5.35 -10.67 10.43
CA ARG A 71 6.43 -11.46 9.82
C ARG A 71 6.45 -11.35 8.30
N ARG A 72 5.29 -11.44 7.64
CA ARG A 72 5.20 -11.31 6.18
C ARG A 72 5.62 -9.93 5.69
N THR A 73 5.24 -8.87 6.41
CA THR A 73 5.70 -7.50 6.11
C THR A 73 7.20 -7.34 6.34
N ALA A 74 7.75 -7.92 7.41
CA ALA A 74 9.19 -7.89 7.68
C ALA A 74 10.01 -8.67 6.63
N GLN A 75 9.52 -9.83 6.19
CA GLN A 75 10.11 -10.63 5.12
C GLN A 75 10.03 -9.92 3.77
N ALA A 76 8.91 -9.27 3.44
CA ALA A 76 8.80 -8.45 2.24
C ALA A 76 9.78 -7.25 2.24
N ARG A 77 10.11 -6.71 3.42
CA ARG A 77 11.15 -5.69 3.59
C ARG A 77 12.57 -6.26 3.46
N HIS A 78 12.78 -7.53 3.79
CA HIS A 78 14.06 -8.25 3.70
C HIS A 78 14.12 -9.19 2.48
N ALA A 79 13.61 -8.77 1.31
CA ALA A 79 13.79 -9.54 0.08
C ALA A 79 15.27 -9.94 -0.07
N PRO A 80 15.60 -11.18 -0.47
CA PRO A 80 16.98 -11.65 -0.51
C PRO A 80 17.83 -10.66 -1.30
N GLN A 81 18.93 -10.18 -0.69
CA GLN A 81 19.75 -9.08 -1.22
C GLN A 81 20.19 -9.32 -2.68
N THR A 82 20.37 -10.58 -3.08
CA THR A 82 20.67 -10.99 -4.46
C THR A 82 19.58 -10.61 -5.46
N ALA A 83 18.30 -10.78 -5.11
CA ALA A 83 17.18 -10.39 -5.96
C ALA A 83 17.08 -8.86 -6.08
N GLN A 84 17.25 -8.14 -4.98
CA GLN A 84 17.20 -6.66 -4.99
C GLN A 84 18.37 -6.04 -5.76
N THR A 85 19.57 -6.62 -5.64
CA THR A 85 20.75 -6.21 -6.44
C THR A 85 20.52 -6.44 -7.93
N ARG A 86 19.93 -7.59 -8.32
CA ARG A 86 19.60 -7.88 -9.72
C ARG A 86 18.61 -6.86 -10.31
N VAL A 87 17.58 -6.49 -9.55
CA VAL A 87 16.60 -5.48 -10.01
C VAL A 87 17.24 -4.09 -10.13
N ARG A 88 18.14 -3.71 -9.21
CA ARG A 88 18.88 -2.45 -9.32
C ARG A 88 19.79 -2.41 -10.54
N GLN A 89 20.55 -3.48 -10.78
CA GLN A 89 21.40 -3.59 -11.98
C GLN A 89 20.58 -3.50 -13.27
N LEU A 90 19.38 -4.11 -13.32
CA LEU A 90 18.46 -3.97 -14.44
C LEU A 90 18.01 -2.52 -14.64
N LEU A 91 17.69 -1.81 -13.55
CA LEU A 91 17.34 -0.39 -13.62
C LEU A 91 18.48 0.45 -14.19
N ASP A 92 19.71 0.25 -13.71
CA ASP A 92 20.86 1.03 -14.15
C ASP A 92 21.21 0.75 -15.62
N THR A 93 21.11 -0.51 -16.06
CA THR A 93 21.36 -0.92 -17.45
C THR A 93 20.36 -0.30 -18.43
N HIS A 94 19.10 -0.16 -18.00
CA HIS A 94 18.00 0.30 -18.86
C HIS A 94 17.61 1.75 -18.65
N THR A 95 18.32 2.52 -17.82
CA THR A 95 18.04 3.94 -17.65
C THR A 95 19.02 4.85 -18.37
N VAL A 96 18.49 5.93 -18.92
CA VAL A 96 19.27 7.02 -19.49
C VAL A 96 19.01 8.29 -18.69
N ASP A 97 20.04 9.11 -18.52
CA ASP A 97 19.88 10.43 -17.93
C ASP A 97 19.10 11.34 -18.90
N LEU A 98 18.08 12.01 -18.38
CA LEU A 98 17.29 13.00 -19.10
C LEU A 98 17.60 14.44 -18.66
N GLY A 99 18.53 14.63 -17.71
CA GLY A 99 18.85 15.90 -17.05
C GLY A 99 18.01 16.16 -15.79
N ASP A 100 18.51 17.05 -14.92
CA ASP A 100 17.83 17.56 -13.72
C ASP A 100 17.29 16.48 -12.76
N GLY A 101 18.02 15.36 -12.66
CA GLY A 101 17.62 14.23 -11.82
C GLY A 101 16.51 13.35 -12.41
N HIS A 102 16.13 13.55 -13.67
CA HIS A 102 15.20 12.69 -14.38
C HIS A 102 15.92 11.54 -15.11
N ARG A 103 15.33 10.35 -15.07
CA ARG A 103 15.81 9.18 -15.80
C ARG A 103 14.73 8.60 -16.68
N GLY A 104 15.07 8.30 -17.93
CA GLY A 104 14.20 7.66 -18.93
C GLY A 104 14.48 6.17 -19.04
N TRP A 105 13.50 5.39 -19.48
CA TRP A 105 13.68 3.96 -19.75
C TRP A 105 14.06 3.71 -21.21
N ARG A 106 15.09 2.88 -21.43
CA ARG A 106 15.56 2.44 -22.73
C ARG A 106 15.11 0.99 -23.00
N GLY A 107 14.40 0.80 -24.11
CA GLY A 107 13.92 -0.50 -24.56
C GLY A 107 12.50 -0.83 -24.10
N GLY A 108 12.08 -2.07 -24.37
CA GLY A 108 10.74 -2.56 -24.03
C GLY A 108 10.59 -3.00 -22.56
N PRO A 109 9.42 -3.54 -22.19
CA PRO A 109 9.21 -4.23 -20.92
C PRO A 109 10.17 -5.40 -20.73
N VAL A 110 10.56 -5.68 -19.49
CA VAL A 110 11.49 -6.77 -19.13
C VAL A 110 10.80 -7.80 -18.25
N ARG A 111 11.29 -9.05 -18.25
CA ARG A 111 10.78 -10.10 -17.36
C ARG A 111 11.65 -10.24 -16.11
N ILE A 112 11.02 -10.14 -14.94
CA ILE A 112 11.64 -10.41 -13.63
C ILE A 112 10.81 -11.55 -13.01
N ASP A 113 11.47 -12.68 -12.71
CA ASP A 113 10.84 -13.88 -12.16
C ASP A 113 9.61 -14.35 -12.95
N GLY A 114 9.72 -14.33 -14.29
CA GLY A 114 8.65 -14.71 -15.21
C GLY A 114 7.57 -13.64 -15.44
N VAL A 115 7.58 -12.55 -14.68
CA VAL A 115 6.58 -11.49 -14.76
C VAL A 115 7.08 -10.31 -15.56
N VAL A 116 6.26 -9.82 -16.51
CA VAL A 116 6.59 -8.65 -17.34
C VAL A 116 6.45 -7.36 -16.53
N HIS A 117 7.45 -6.49 -16.59
CA HIS A 117 7.52 -5.19 -15.90
C HIS A 117 7.86 -4.08 -16.90
N SER A 118 7.13 -2.97 -16.85
CA SER A 118 7.51 -1.72 -17.51
C SER A 118 8.66 -1.03 -16.76
N GLY A 119 9.35 -0.09 -17.40
CA GLY A 119 10.43 0.65 -16.75
C GLY A 119 10.03 1.35 -15.43
N LYS A 120 8.81 1.91 -15.37
CA LYS A 120 8.25 2.47 -14.13
C LYS A 120 8.08 1.40 -13.05
N GLN A 121 7.59 0.22 -13.41
CA GLN A 121 7.45 -0.91 -12.47
C GLN A 121 8.80 -1.43 -11.98
N VAL A 122 9.82 -1.52 -12.85
CA VAL A 122 11.17 -1.91 -12.45
C VAL A 122 11.75 -0.91 -11.44
N ALA A 123 11.66 0.38 -11.74
CA ALA A 123 12.14 1.43 -10.82
C ALA A 123 11.40 1.42 -9.48
N TRP A 124 10.09 1.16 -9.50
CA TRP A 124 9.30 1.01 -8.27
C TRP A 124 9.80 -0.17 -7.42
N VAL A 125 9.99 -1.35 -8.03
CA VAL A 125 10.49 -2.54 -7.32
C VAL A 125 11.91 -2.30 -6.80
N ALA A 126 12.79 -1.65 -7.57
CA ALA A 126 14.13 -1.31 -7.13
C ALA A 126 14.15 -0.43 -5.86
N ALA A 127 13.19 0.51 -5.77
CA ALA A 127 13.08 1.43 -4.63
C ALA A 127 12.34 0.84 -3.43
N HIS A 128 11.29 0.04 -3.65
CA HIS A 128 10.38 -0.41 -2.59
C HIS A 128 10.49 -1.90 -2.23
N GLY A 129 11.20 -2.69 -3.04
CA GLY A 129 11.32 -4.15 -2.87
C GLY A 129 10.05 -4.94 -3.19
N VAL A 130 8.94 -4.27 -3.53
CA VAL A 130 7.65 -4.90 -3.81
C VAL A 130 7.07 -4.37 -5.10
N ARG A 131 6.22 -5.18 -5.76
CA ARG A 131 5.47 -4.73 -6.93
C ARG A 131 4.43 -3.68 -6.56
N PRO A 132 4.15 -2.71 -7.44
CA PRO A 132 3.10 -1.74 -7.19
C PRO A 132 1.74 -2.43 -7.18
N ALA A 133 0.92 -2.14 -6.16
CA ALA A 133 -0.40 -2.74 -6.00
C ALA A 133 -1.47 -2.15 -6.95
N ALA A 134 -1.14 -1.06 -7.66
CA ALA A 134 -2.00 -0.35 -8.59
C ALA A 134 -1.16 0.27 -9.73
N PRO A 135 -1.78 0.75 -10.82
CA PRO A 135 -1.06 1.44 -11.90
C PRO A 135 -0.26 2.65 -11.40
N LEU A 136 0.88 2.90 -12.02
CA LEU A 136 1.80 3.98 -11.65
C LEU A 136 1.58 5.23 -12.50
N LEU A 137 1.39 6.38 -11.86
CA LEU A 137 1.33 7.69 -12.49
C LEU A 137 2.63 8.45 -12.25
N GLY A 138 3.07 9.20 -13.26
CA GLY A 138 4.16 10.16 -13.08
C GLY A 138 3.64 11.40 -12.36
N THR A 139 4.41 11.93 -11.42
CA THR A 139 4.12 13.19 -10.72
C THR A 139 4.99 14.36 -11.21
N CYS A 140 5.89 14.10 -12.17
CA CYS A 140 6.67 15.13 -12.86
C CYS A 140 6.18 15.37 -14.29
N HIS A 141 6.53 16.53 -14.85
CA HIS A 141 6.20 16.92 -16.22
C HIS A 141 7.12 16.28 -17.29
N ARG A 142 8.23 15.64 -16.89
CA ARG A 142 9.17 15.00 -17.81
C ARG A 142 8.60 13.71 -18.39
N ALA A 143 8.27 13.73 -19.68
CA ALA A 143 7.78 12.56 -20.40
C ALA A 143 8.78 11.39 -20.32
N GLY A 144 8.26 10.17 -20.12
CA GLY A 144 9.09 8.97 -20.05
C GLY A 144 9.91 8.81 -18.76
N CYS A 145 9.81 9.73 -17.79
CA CYS A 145 10.51 9.62 -16.52
C CYS A 145 10.08 8.37 -15.74
N VAL A 146 11.07 7.59 -15.29
CA VAL A 146 10.90 6.37 -14.47
C VAL A 146 11.52 6.48 -13.09
N VAL A 147 11.90 7.68 -12.64
CA VAL A 147 12.38 7.88 -11.26
C VAL A 147 11.27 7.55 -10.28
N ALA A 148 11.52 6.67 -9.30
CA ALA A 148 10.51 6.18 -8.38
C ALA A 148 9.91 7.31 -7.49
N ALA A 149 10.74 8.29 -7.10
CA ALA A 149 10.28 9.48 -6.35
C ALA A 149 9.30 10.36 -7.13
N HIS A 150 9.33 10.28 -8.47
CA HIS A 150 8.41 11.00 -9.35
C HIS A 150 7.22 10.13 -9.76
N GLN A 151 6.88 9.13 -8.95
CA GLN A 151 5.77 8.21 -9.20
C GLN A 151 4.86 8.10 -8.00
N ARG A 152 3.57 7.86 -8.26
CA ARG A 152 2.58 7.49 -7.26
C ARG A 152 1.67 6.38 -7.78
N LEU A 153 1.06 5.64 -6.86
CA LEU A 153 -0.03 4.73 -7.20
C LEU A 153 -1.27 5.54 -7.63
N ARG A 154 -1.94 5.09 -8.69
CA ARG A 154 -3.25 5.61 -9.05
C ARG A 154 -4.28 5.11 -8.03
N THR A 155 -4.88 6.05 -7.31
CA THR A 155 -5.99 5.81 -6.37
C THR A 155 -7.34 6.13 -6.99
N ASP A 156 -7.36 6.94 -8.06
CA ASP A 156 -8.58 7.29 -8.78
C ASP A 156 -9.16 6.09 -9.54
N PRO A 157 -10.50 5.99 -9.70
CA PRO A 157 -11.15 4.93 -10.44
C PRO A 157 -10.59 4.74 -11.85
N ALA A 158 -10.77 3.53 -12.40
CA ALA A 158 -10.15 3.19 -13.67
C ALA A 158 -10.59 4.10 -14.84
N SER A 159 -11.82 4.60 -14.76
CA SER A 159 -12.44 5.56 -15.68
C SER A 159 -11.79 6.95 -15.65
N CYS A 160 -11.01 7.29 -14.62
CA CYS A 160 -10.42 8.61 -14.45
C CYS A 160 -9.08 8.78 -15.21
N GLY A 161 -8.83 9.99 -15.71
CA GLY A 161 -7.61 10.35 -16.47
C GLY A 161 -7.78 10.31 -18.00
N THR A 162 -9.01 10.28 -18.50
CA THR A 162 -9.34 10.38 -19.93
C THR A 162 -10.40 11.46 -20.15
N ARG A 163 -10.60 11.91 -21.41
CA ARG A 163 -11.67 12.87 -21.74
C ARG A 163 -13.08 12.30 -21.44
N PRO A 164 -13.40 11.02 -21.74
CA PRO A 164 -14.62 10.38 -21.26
C PRO A 164 -14.73 10.34 -19.73
N GLY A 165 -13.62 10.11 -19.02
CA GLY A 165 -13.58 10.18 -17.56
C GLY A 165 -13.97 11.55 -17.01
N TYR A 166 -13.46 12.62 -17.63
CA TYR A 166 -13.84 14.00 -17.30
C TYR A 166 -15.34 14.24 -17.53
N GLN A 167 -15.86 13.86 -18.69
CA GLN A 167 -17.30 13.96 -19.00
C GLN A 167 -18.16 13.16 -18.02
N GLY A 168 -17.70 11.98 -17.59
CA GLY A 168 -18.38 11.15 -16.61
C GLY A 168 -18.46 11.77 -15.20
N HIS A 169 -17.55 12.67 -14.83
CA HIS A 169 -17.71 13.48 -13.60
C HIS A 169 -18.79 14.54 -13.79
N LEU A 170 -18.78 15.27 -14.91
CA LEU A 170 -19.79 16.28 -15.20
C LEU A 170 -21.21 15.71 -15.25
N ALA A 171 -21.38 14.55 -15.89
CA ALA A 171 -22.67 13.87 -15.99
C ALA A 171 -23.25 13.45 -14.62
N ARG A 172 -22.39 13.22 -13.63
CA ARG A 172 -22.78 12.87 -12.25
C ARG A 172 -22.83 14.08 -11.31
N GLY A 173 -22.53 15.29 -11.79
CA GLY A 173 -22.47 16.49 -10.96
C GLY A 173 -21.34 16.48 -9.92
N GLU A 174 -20.29 15.69 -10.14
CA GLU A 174 -19.13 15.60 -9.24
C GLU A 174 -18.01 16.56 -9.68
N ASP A 175 -17.20 17.06 -8.73
CA ASP A 175 -15.97 17.79 -9.08
C ASP A 175 -14.98 16.84 -9.77
N PRO A 176 -14.53 17.11 -11.02
CA PRO A 176 -13.63 16.21 -11.73
C PRO A 176 -12.26 16.11 -11.05
N CYS A 177 -11.75 14.90 -10.83
CA CYS A 177 -10.43 14.73 -10.23
C CYS A 177 -9.30 15.37 -11.08
N THR A 178 -8.16 15.67 -10.46
CA THR A 178 -7.00 16.31 -11.13
C THR A 178 -6.56 15.60 -12.42
N PRO A 179 -6.44 14.26 -12.47
CA PRO A 179 -6.14 13.56 -13.71
C PRO A 179 -7.16 13.80 -14.83
N CYS A 180 -8.46 13.84 -14.52
CA CYS A 180 -9.51 14.11 -15.50
C CYS A 180 -9.44 15.55 -16.04
N ARG A 181 -9.21 16.54 -15.16
CA ARG A 181 -9.02 17.95 -15.57
C ARG A 181 -7.82 18.13 -16.51
N GLN A 182 -6.70 17.48 -16.19
CA GLN A 182 -5.49 17.47 -17.02
C GLN A 182 -5.76 16.82 -18.38
N ALA A 183 -6.40 15.64 -18.40
CA ALA A 183 -6.72 14.94 -19.64
C ALA A 183 -7.63 15.75 -20.57
N ASN A 184 -8.61 16.48 -20.01
CA ASN A 184 -9.46 17.38 -20.81
C ASN A 184 -8.65 18.55 -21.39
N THR A 185 -7.81 19.19 -20.58
CA THR A 185 -6.94 20.31 -21.00
C THR A 185 -5.98 19.89 -22.12
N ASP A 186 -5.37 18.71 -21.99
CA ASP A 186 -4.46 18.16 -23.00
C ASP A 186 -5.18 17.86 -24.31
N ALA A 187 -6.39 17.29 -24.23
CA ALA A 187 -7.20 17.03 -25.41
C ALA A 187 -7.62 18.33 -26.12
N ASP A 188 -8.00 19.38 -25.38
CA ASP A 188 -8.31 20.69 -25.95
C ASP A 188 -7.08 21.34 -26.61
N ARG A 189 -5.90 21.19 -26.02
CA ARG A 189 -4.65 21.63 -26.63
C ARG A 189 -4.35 20.88 -27.93
N ARG A 190 -4.54 19.55 -27.96
CA ARG A 190 -4.33 18.74 -29.17
C ARG A 190 -5.29 19.14 -30.29
N LEU A 191 -6.58 19.33 -29.97
CA LEU A 191 -7.57 19.82 -30.93
C LEU A 191 -7.13 21.12 -31.60
N ARG A 192 -6.64 22.09 -30.82
CA ARG A 192 -6.13 23.37 -31.36
C ARG A 192 -4.89 23.21 -32.23
N ASN A 193 -3.99 22.31 -31.86
CA ASN A 193 -2.69 22.19 -32.53
C ASN A 193 -2.70 21.27 -33.76
N THR A 194 -3.52 20.21 -33.77
CA THR A 194 -3.51 19.18 -34.82
C THR A 194 -4.86 18.99 -35.51
N GLY A 195 -5.93 19.62 -35.03
CA GLY A 195 -7.29 19.47 -35.56
C GLY A 195 -7.93 18.10 -35.32
N THR A 196 -7.32 17.23 -34.51
CA THR A 196 -7.79 15.85 -34.29
C THR A 196 -8.36 15.68 -32.89
N ALA A 197 -9.60 15.21 -32.79
CA ALA A 197 -10.18 14.72 -31.55
C ALA A 197 -9.75 13.25 -31.36
N ALA A 198 -9.24 12.90 -30.18
CA ALA A 198 -8.99 11.51 -29.78
C ALA A 198 -10.21 10.94 -29.05
#